data_AF-A0A9Q0M3J5-F1
#
_entry.id   AF-A0A9Q0M3J5-F1
#
_cell.length_a   1.000
_cell.length_b   1.000
_cell.length_c   1.000
_cell.angle_alpha   90.00
_cell.angle_beta   90.00
_cell.angle_gamma   90.00
#
_symmetry.space_group_name_H-M   'P 1'
#
loop_
_entity.id
_entity.type
_entity.pdbx_description
1 polymer ?
#
loop_
_entity_poly.entity_id
_entity_poly.type
_entity_poly.pdbx_seq_one_letter_code
_entity_poly.pdbx_strand_id
1 'polypeptide(L)'
;MIGKYIISFGFGLLTAYVLHHVYEKRRRKQCPLTDKKTMSVAEELNHVYQLVASIQEQLDEIKEKLNQPTVVSAMSDDENVIEDIIDTKQCVKHWTARNSEEIFYDTEDSIDIDYIPNGNNMTNCDIISSNKLTSTTSNSTINKQLYEQIDDKLDENYCDKAEIFNQLSKHKVLFSNDPNYWWRMAKTSHLLAKSAQYNSEDQQTARINLLKESFKYAERALQLDEQNGDCHKWYAITIGSLNECVSTKEKIANGAKFKKHLDIAMSLKSNDPTLYHLAGRFCVEVLAISWIERKIANSFLGTLPNVSQQEALDYFLMAHSIRPNWKENILYIVQTMISMKNRNEAKRYLEQALSLPITSIEENAIQQRLLQIKI
;
A
#
# COMPACT_ATOMS: atom_id res chain seq x y z
N MET A 1 1.05 17.75 -5.39
CA MET A 1 1.78 18.51 -4.34
C MET A 1 1.02 18.68 -3.02
N ILE A 2 -0.27 18.29 -2.93
CA ILE A 2 -1.11 18.49 -1.74
C ILE A 2 -0.92 17.40 -0.66
N GLY A 3 -0.55 16.17 -1.05
CA GLY A 3 -0.36 15.06 -0.10
C GLY A 3 0.82 15.17 0.87
N LYS A 4 1.81 16.04 0.59
CA LYS A 4 2.93 16.30 1.52
C LYS A 4 2.52 17.23 2.68
N TYR A 5 1.48 18.06 2.50
CA TYR A 5 1.04 19.02 3.52
C TYR A 5 0.13 18.38 4.58
N ILE A 6 -0.64 17.35 4.24
CA ILE A 6 -1.53 16.65 5.18
C ILE A 6 -0.72 15.80 6.19
N ILE A 7 0.43 15.26 5.77
CA ILE A 7 1.36 14.49 6.62
C ILE A 7 1.98 15.39 7.70
N SER A 8 2.28 16.64 7.38
CA SER A 8 2.80 17.63 8.33
C SER A 8 1.77 18.06 9.39
N PHE A 9 0.48 17.96 9.06
CA PHE A 9 -0.61 18.55 9.84
C PHE A 9 -1.13 17.65 10.97
N GLY A 10 -1.30 16.35 10.70
CA GLY A 10 -1.73 15.38 11.72
C GLY A 10 -0.67 15.13 12.79
N PHE A 11 0.61 15.32 12.45
CA PHE A 11 1.72 15.22 13.40
C PHE A 11 1.78 16.39 14.38
N GLY A 12 1.41 17.61 13.97
CA GLY A 12 1.39 18.80 14.83
C GLY A 12 0.51 18.62 16.09
N LEU A 13 -0.69 18.08 15.93
CA LEU A 13 -1.64 17.89 17.04
C LEU A 13 -1.23 16.77 18.01
N LEU A 14 -0.72 15.66 17.48
CA LEU A 14 -0.28 14.52 18.29
C LEU A 14 1.03 14.83 19.04
N THR A 15 1.97 15.52 18.39
CA THR A 15 3.20 16.00 19.02
C THR A 15 2.89 17.02 20.11
N ALA A 16 1.96 17.95 19.87
CA ALA A 16 1.48 18.90 20.88
C ALA A 16 0.88 18.20 22.10
N TYR A 17 0.01 17.20 21.89
CA TYR A 17 -0.65 16.47 22.97
C TYR A 17 0.34 15.66 23.81
N VAL A 18 1.27 14.93 23.17
CA VAL A 18 2.30 14.14 23.86
C VAL A 18 3.28 15.05 24.60
N LEU A 19 3.70 16.17 24.00
CA LEU A 19 4.55 17.16 24.64
C LEU A 19 3.85 17.83 25.83
N HIS A 20 2.57 18.20 25.69
CA HIS A 20 1.75 18.75 26.77
C HIS A 20 1.64 17.76 27.94
N HIS A 21 1.37 16.48 27.65
CA HIS A 21 1.21 15.46 28.69
C HIS A 21 2.54 15.11 29.39
N VAL A 22 3.66 15.14 28.68
CA VAL A 22 5.01 14.97 29.25
C VAL A 22 5.43 16.20 30.06
N TYR A 23 5.12 17.40 29.59
CA TYR A 23 5.37 18.67 30.28
C TYR A 23 4.58 18.77 31.58
N GLU A 24 3.26 18.52 31.55
CA GLU A 24 2.38 18.44 32.73
C GLU A 24 2.92 17.45 33.78
N LYS A 25 3.34 16.26 33.34
CA LYS A 25 3.86 15.20 34.22
C LYS A 25 5.22 15.56 34.84
N ARG A 26 6.02 16.40 34.18
CA ARG A 26 7.30 16.94 34.71
C ARG A 26 7.10 18.16 35.60
N ARG A 27 6.18 19.07 35.26
CA ARG A 27 5.80 20.24 36.08
C ARG A 27 5.31 19.81 37.46
N ARG A 28 4.53 18.73 37.52
CA ARG A 28 4.06 18.13 38.79
C ARG A 28 5.15 17.51 39.66
N LYS A 29 6.38 17.30 39.14
CA LYS A 29 7.48 16.65 39.88
C LYS A 29 8.55 17.58 40.44
N GLN A 30 8.41 18.92 40.33
CA GLN A 30 9.30 19.93 40.95
C GLN A 30 10.77 19.47 41.08
N CYS A 31 11.40 19.08 39.97
CA CYS A 31 12.84 18.81 39.95
C CYS A 31 13.56 20.09 39.49
N PRO A 32 14.40 20.72 40.33
CA PRO A 32 15.20 21.85 39.90
C PRO A 32 16.22 21.41 38.83
N LEU A 33 16.14 22.02 37.64
CA LEU A 33 17.04 21.79 36.51
C LEU A 33 18.37 22.51 36.77
N THR A 34 19.45 21.77 37.03
CA THR A 34 20.76 22.35 37.42
C THR A 34 21.85 22.21 36.35
N ASP A 35 21.57 21.63 35.18
CA ASP A 35 22.59 21.43 34.14
C ASP A 35 22.27 22.21 32.84
N LYS A 36 23.29 22.90 32.29
CA LYS A 36 23.20 23.82 31.13
C LYS A 36 22.63 23.15 29.88
N LYS A 37 22.92 21.87 29.65
CA LYS A 37 22.36 21.10 28.53
C LYS A 37 20.85 20.90 28.66
N THR A 38 20.35 20.71 29.88
CA THR A 38 18.91 20.59 30.17
C THR A 38 18.16 21.90 30.00
N MET A 39 18.79 23.04 30.29
CA MET A 39 18.21 24.37 30.02
C MET A 39 18.09 24.64 28.52
N SER A 40 19.12 24.35 27.74
CA SER A 40 19.08 24.50 26.27
C SER A 40 17.99 23.63 25.63
N VAL A 41 17.83 22.38 26.07
CA VAL A 41 16.73 21.52 25.61
C VAL A 41 15.37 22.06 26.05
N ALA A 42 15.26 22.67 27.23
CA ALA A 42 14.01 23.28 27.70
C ALA A 42 13.65 24.56 26.91
N GLU A 43 14.64 25.36 26.52
CA GLU A 43 14.47 26.54 25.66
C GLU A 43 14.02 26.15 24.25
N GLU A 44 14.66 25.13 23.65
CA GLU A 44 14.24 24.56 22.37
C GLU A 44 12.82 24.00 22.43
N LEU A 45 12.47 23.29 23.52
CA LEU A 45 11.12 22.75 23.72
C LEU A 45 10.07 23.86 23.85
N ASN A 46 10.41 24.95 24.54
CA ASN A 46 9.53 26.11 24.69
C ASN A 46 9.33 26.83 23.35
N HIS A 47 10.38 26.93 22.54
CA HIS A 47 10.28 27.48 21.18
C HIS A 47 9.36 26.64 20.28
N VAL A 48 9.47 25.31 20.34
CA VAL A 48 8.56 24.40 19.61
C VAL A 48 7.12 24.56 20.09
N TYR A 49 6.89 24.74 21.40
CA TYR A 49 5.55 24.98 21.93
C TYR A 49 4.91 26.27 21.38
N GLN A 50 5.67 27.36 21.32
CA GLN A 50 5.20 28.64 20.77
C GLN A 50 4.85 28.52 19.28
N LEU A 51 5.65 27.79 18.49
CA LEU A 51 5.36 27.54 17.07
C LEU A 51 4.07 26.73 16.88
N VAL A 52 3.88 25.68 17.69
CA VAL A 52 2.65 24.86 17.65
C VAL A 52 1.43 25.69 17.99
N ALA A 53 1.50 26.53 19.03
CA ALA A 53 0.40 27.42 19.41
C ALA A 53 0.03 28.40 18.28
N SER A 54 1.02 28.99 17.62
CA SER A 54 0.81 29.90 16.48
C SER A 54 0.17 29.20 15.28
N ILE A 55 0.55 27.95 14.99
CA ILE A 55 -0.07 27.14 13.93
C ILE A 55 -1.53 26.81 14.27
N GLN A 56 -1.82 26.55 15.55
CA GLN A 56 -3.16 26.27 16.03
C GLN A 56 -4.11 27.46 15.85
N GLU A 57 -3.62 28.68 16.11
CA GLU A 57 -4.37 29.92 15.93
C GLU A 57 -4.69 30.19 14.45
N GLN A 58 -3.69 30.04 13.57
CA GLN A 58 -3.90 30.19 12.12
C GLN A 58 -4.90 29.16 11.56
N LEU A 59 -4.97 27.97 12.14
CA LEU A 59 -5.95 26.96 11.75
C LEU A 59 -7.37 27.35 12.08
N ASP A 60 -7.58 27.89 13.27
CA ASP A 60 -8.91 28.24 13.73
C ASP A 60 -9.41 29.46 12.94
N GLU A 61 -8.54 30.40 12.57
CA GLU A 61 -8.86 31.46 11.60
C GLU A 61 -9.26 30.91 10.22
N ILE A 62 -8.57 29.89 9.71
CA ILE A 62 -8.88 29.27 8.42
C ILE A 62 -10.22 28.53 8.47
N LYS A 63 -10.50 27.81 9.56
CA LYS A 63 -11.79 27.13 9.77
C LYS A 63 -12.95 28.12 9.88
N GLU A 64 -12.72 29.26 10.54
CA GLU A 64 -13.72 30.32 10.65
C GLU A 64 -14.04 30.95 9.28
N LYS A 65 -13.01 31.15 8.44
CA LYS A 65 -13.18 31.63 7.05
C LYS A 65 -13.91 30.62 6.15
N LEU A 66 -13.73 29.32 6.37
CA LEU A 66 -14.43 28.26 5.62
C LEU A 66 -15.89 28.07 6.03
N ASN A 67 -16.28 28.54 7.21
CA ASN A 67 -17.66 28.42 7.72
C ASN A 67 -18.56 29.61 7.36
N GLN A 68 -18.10 30.54 6.53
CA GLN A 68 -18.96 31.62 6.02
C GLN A 68 -19.70 31.16 4.75
N PRO A 69 -21.05 31.25 4.70
CA PRO A 69 -21.82 30.84 3.52
C PRO A 69 -21.57 31.82 2.37
N THR A 70 -20.86 31.38 1.34
CA THR A 70 -20.68 32.16 0.11
C THR A 70 -21.84 31.84 -0.83
N VAL A 71 -22.61 32.87 -1.18
CA VAL A 71 -23.74 32.84 -2.09
C VAL A 71 -23.29 32.42 -3.50
N VAL A 72 -23.97 31.42 -4.08
CA VAL A 72 -23.78 30.94 -5.45
C VAL A 72 -24.49 31.88 -6.44
N SER A 73 -23.80 32.28 -7.52
CA SER A 73 -24.44 32.68 -8.78
C SER A 73 -23.65 32.21 -10.02
N ALA A 74 -24.14 31.11 -10.60
CA ALA A 74 -24.49 30.86 -12.00
C ALA A 74 -23.48 30.95 -13.19
N MET A 75 -23.72 29.98 -14.11
CA MET A 75 -23.56 29.91 -15.58
C MET A 75 -22.30 29.18 -16.10
N SER A 76 -22.41 27.92 -16.60
CA SER A 76 -22.80 27.44 -17.97
C SER A 76 -21.63 27.59 -18.97
N ASP A 77 -21.29 26.73 -19.94
CA ASP A 77 -21.73 25.46 -20.54
C ASP A 77 -20.47 24.83 -21.20
N ASP A 78 -20.43 23.51 -21.41
CA ASP A 78 -19.86 22.90 -22.65
C ASP A 78 -19.95 21.36 -22.59
N GLU A 79 -20.91 20.83 -23.34
CA GLU A 79 -21.08 19.42 -23.69
C GLU A 79 -20.09 19.03 -24.79
N ASN A 80 -19.08 18.19 -24.50
CA ASN A 80 -18.41 17.32 -25.49
C ASN A 80 -17.42 16.31 -24.86
N VAL A 81 -17.84 15.59 -23.81
CA VAL A 81 -17.07 14.45 -23.26
C VAL A 81 -18.01 13.29 -22.89
N ILE A 82 -19.03 13.03 -23.72
CA ILE A 82 -20.01 11.95 -23.51
C ILE A 82 -19.76 10.87 -24.55
N GLU A 83 -18.62 10.19 -24.45
CA GLU A 83 -18.48 8.85 -25.05
C GLU A 83 -17.58 7.94 -24.19
N ASP A 84 -16.56 8.48 -23.51
CA ASP A 84 -15.71 7.70 -22.57
C ASP A 84 -16.27 7.58 -21.13
N ILE A 85 -17.28 8.39 -20.76
CA ILE A 85 -17.87 8.41 -19.41
C ILE A 85 -18.90 7.28 -19.19
N ILE A 86 -19.48 6.76 -20.27
CA ILE A 86 -20.55 5.75 -20.19
C ILE A 86 -20.00 4.40 -19.73
N ASP A 87 -18.80 4.03 -20.17
CA ASP A 87 -18.20 2.72 -19.88
C ASP A 87 -17.78 2.59 -18.40
N THR A 88 -17.22 3.67 -17.83
CA THR A 88 -16.83 3.71 -16.41
C THR A 88 -18.05 3.71 -15.48
N LYS A 89 -19.14 4.40 -15.85
CA LYS A 89 -20.39 4.41 -15.06
C LYS A 89 -21.09 3.05 -15.06
N GLN A 90 -20.98 2.29 -16.15
CA GLN A 90 -21.59 0.97 -16.28
C GLN A 90 -20.84 -0.09 -15.45
N CYS A 91 -19.50 -0.01 -15.40
CA CYS A 91 -18.69 -0.83 -14.51
C CYS A 91 -18.97 -0.57 -13.02
N VAL A 92 -19.06 0.70 -12.60
CA VAL A 92 -19.32 1.07 -11.19
C VAL A 92 -20.71 0.63 -10.72
N LYS A 93 -21.75 0.81 -11.56
CA LYS A 93 -23.11 0.39 -11.23
C LYS A 93 -23.26 -1.13 -11.10
N HIS A 94 -22.59 -1.90 -11.95
CA HIS A 94 -22.56 -3.37 -11.83
C HIS A 94 -21.81 -3.85 -10.57
N TRP A 95 -20.76 -3.13 -10.16
CA TRP A 95 -19.99 -3.43 -8.95
C TRP A 95 -20.79 -3.14 -7.66
N THR A 96 -21.43 -1.97 -7.56
CA THR A 96 -22.22 -1.59 -6.37
C THR A 96 -23.43 -2.50 -6.12
N ALA A 97 -24.04 -3.03 -7.19
CA ALA A 97 -25.22 -3.88 -7.08
C ALA A 97 -24.92 -5.34 -6.68
N ARG A 98 -23.68 -5.81 -6.87
CA ARG A 98 -23.30 -7.21 -6.63
C ARG A 98 -22.75 -7.48 -5.23
N ASN A 99 -22.26 -6.45 -4.53
CA ASN A 99 -21.65 -6.57 -3.19
C ASN A 99 -22.52 -5.99 -2.06
N SER A 100 -23.72 -5.48 -2.34
CA SER A 100 -24.61 -4.91 -1.31
C SER A 100 -25.34 -5.95 -0.44
N GLU A 101 -25.15 -7.26 -0.66
CA GLU A 101 -25.88 -8.32 0.05
C GLU A 101 -25.05 -9.15 1.06
N GLU A 102 -23.75 -8.88 1.27
CA GLU A 102 -22.97 -9.60 2.30
C GLU A 102 -22.25 -8.63 3.26
N ILE A 103 -23.03 -8.07 4.18
CA ILE A 103 -22.51 -7.48 5.42
C ILE A 103 -22.16 -8.66 6.35
N PHE A 104 -20.88 -9.03 6.40
CA PHE A 104 -20.39 -10.02 7.34
C PHE A 104 -20.32 -9.37 8.74
N TYR A 105 -21.19 -9.82 9.65
CA TYR A 105 -21.13 -9.44 11.07
C TYR A 105 -19.98 -10.20 11.74
N ASP A 106 -19.05 -9.46 12.36
CA ASP A 106 -18.10 -10.02 13.30
C ASP A 106 -18.87 -10.59 14.51
N THR A 107 -18.59 -11.84 14.87
CA THR A 107 -18.93 -12.36 16.19
C THR A 107 -17.76 -13.21 16.66
N GLU A 108 -16.86 -12.58 17.41
CA GLU A 108 -16.03 -13.29 18.37
C GLU A 108 -16.95 -13.68 19.54
N ASP A 109 -17.11 -14.98 19.77
CA ASP A 109 -17.22 -15.53 21.12
C ASP A 109 -16.90 -17.03 21.08
N SER A 110 -15.93 -17.39 21.90
CA SER A 110 -15.46 -18.73 22.22
C SER A 110 -16.52 -19.58 22.93
N ILE A 111 -16.50 -20.91 22.73
CA ILE A 111 -16.43 -21.98 23.77
C ILE A 111 -17.03 -23.34 23.29
N ASP A 112 -16.26 -24.39 23.58
CA ASP A 112 -16.49 -25.84 23.78
C ASP A 112 -17.12 -26.76 22.70
N ILE A 113 -16.29 -27.71 22.24
CA ILE A 113 -16.72 -28.96 21.58
C ILE A 113 -16.60 -30.08 22.61
N ASP A 114 -17.72 -30.48 23.19
CA ASP A 114 -17.85 -31.72 23.97
C ASP A 114 -18.22 -32.91 23.05
N TYR A 115 -17.41 -33.96 23.15
CA TYR A 115 -17.77 -35.39 23.18
C TYR A 115 -18.91 -35.92 22.27
N ILE A 116 -18.56 -36.76 21.28
CA ILE A 116 -19.48 -37.79 20.72
C ILE A 116 -18.74 -39.14 20.60
N PRO A 117 -19.31 -40.27 21.09
CA PRO A 117 -18.65 -41.57 21.13
C PRO A 117 -18.79 -42.41 19.85
N ASN A 118 -17.84 -43.35 19.73
CA ASN A 118 -17.70 -44.39 18.71
C ASN A 118 -18.98 -45.14 18.32
N GLY A 119 -19.15 -45.39 17.02
CA GLY A 119 -20.04 -46.40 16.47
C GLY A 119 -19.54 -46.86 15.09
N ASN A 120 -18.96 -48.05 15.03
CA ASN A 120 -18.53 -48.73 13.82
C ASN A 120 -19.71 -49.02 12.89
N ASN A 121 -19.51 -48.88 11.56
CA ASN A 121 -19.81 -49.96 10.61
C ASN A 121 -19.17 -49.72 9.25
N MET A 122 -18.39 -50.73 8.88
CA MET A 122 -17.59 -50.89 7.67
C MET A 122 -18.48 -51.36 6.52
N THR A 123 -18.29 -50.80 5.32
CA THR A 123 -18.17 -51.48 4.00
C THR A 123 -18.61 -50.53 2.88
N ASN A 124 -17.65 -50.04 2.09
CA ASN A 124 -17.59 -50.12 0.62
C ASN A 124 -16.52 -49.14 0.11
N CYS A 125 -15.24 -49.47 0.26
CA CYS A 125 -14.13 -48.70 -0.27
C CYS A 125 -13.26 -49.65 -1.08
N ASP A 126 -13.54 -49.79 -2.37
CA ASP A 126 -12.54 -50.20 -3.38
C ASP A 126 -12.89 -49.76 -4.82
N ILE A 127 -13.87 -48.87 -5.02
CA ILE A 127 -14.19 -48.32 -6.36
C ILE A 127 -13.98 -46.78 -6.45
N ILE A 128 -13.69 -46.09 -5.33
CA ILE A 128 -13.55 -44.62 -5.31
C ILE A 128 -12.09 -44.15 -5.48
N SER A 129 -11.09 -45.00 -5.25
CA SER A 129 -9.68 -44.61 -5.28
C SER A 129 -9.14 -44.28 -6.67
N SER A 130 -9.74 -44.82 -7.73
CA SER A 130 -9.28 -44.62 -9.13
C SER A 130 -9.80 -43.31 -9.75
N ASN A 131 -10.97 -42.82 -9.33
CA ASN A 131 -11.57 -41.59 -9.85
C ASN A 131 -11.13 -40.32 -9.12
N LYS A 132 -10.59 -40.45 -7.90
CA LYS A 132 -10.10 -39.30 -7.10
C LYS A 132 -8.71 -38.82 -7.57
N LEU A 133 -7.89 -39.75 -8.06
CA LEU A 133 -6.55 -39.43 -8.57
C LEU A 133 -6.60 -38.74 -9.95
N THR A 134 -7.50 -39.17 -10.83
CA THR A 134 -7.66 -38.61 -12.18
C THR A 134 -8.30 -37.22 -12.18
N SER A 135 -9.27 -36.97 -11.29
CA SER A 135 -9.94 -35.66 -11.16
C SER A 135 -9.08 -34.59 -10.50
N THR A 136 -8.20 -34.96 -9.57
CA THR A 136 -7.28 -34.01 -8.90
C THR A 136 -6.19 -33.52 -9.86
N THR A 137 -5.65 -34.40 -10.70
CA THR A 137 -4.64 -34.04 -11.72
C THR A 137 -5.24 -33.20 -12.85
N SER A 138 -6.47 -33.49 -13.29
CA SER A 138 -7.15 -32.67 -14.30
C SER A 138 -7.51 -31.28 -13.77
N ASN A 139 -8.01 -31.17 -12.54
CA ASN A 139 -8.34 -29.88 -11.91
C ASN A 139 -7.08 -29.04 -11.63
N SER A 140 -5.99 -29.66 -11.17
CA SER A 140 -4.69 -29.00 -11.00
C SER A 140 -4.16 -28.40 -12.31
N THR A 141 -4.32 -29.12 -13.43
CA THR A 141 -3.85 -28.67 -14.75
C THR A 141 -4.70 -27.52 -15.29
N ILE A 142 -6.03 -27.59 -15.12
CA ILE A 142 -6.96 -26.53 -15.53
C ILE A 142 -6.72 -25.25 -14.73
N ASN A 143 -6.51 -25.35 -13.41
CA ASN A 143 -6.22 -24.19 -12.56
C ASN A 143 -4.91 -23.51 -12.99
N LYS A 144 -3.87 -24.31 -13.27
CA LYS A 144 -2.59 -23.81 -13.74
C LYS A 144 -2.70 -23.07 -15.06
N GLN A 145 -3.43 -23.62 -16.04
CA GLN A 145 -3.66 -22.95 -17.33
C GLN A 145 -4.44 -21.64 -17.18
N LEU A 146 -5.47 -21.61 -16.34
CA LEU A 146 -6.22 -20.39 -16.05
C LEU A 146 -5.30 -19.32 -15.43
N TYR A 147 -4.48 -19.69 -14.46
CA TYR A 147 -3.56 -18.77 -13.81
C TYR A 147 -2.47 -18.24 -14.73
N GLU A 148 -1.89 -19.09 -15.58
CA GLU A 148 -0.93 -18.67 -16.61
C GLU A 148 -1.56 -17.65 -17.55
N GLN A 149 -2.77 -17.92 -18.07
CA GLN A 149 -3.49 -16.97 -18.92
C GLN A 149 -3.78 -15.64 -18.22
N ILE A 150 -4.11 -15.66 -16.93
CA ILE A 150 -4.37 -14.44 -16.14
C ILE A 150 -3.07 -13.67 -15.92
N ASP A 151 -1.98 -14.35 -15.59
CA ASP A 151 -0.70 -13.70 -15.34
C ASP A 151 -0.14 -13.07 -16.62
N ASP A 152 -0.21 -13.78 -17.74
CA ASP A 152 0.20 -13.28 -19.06
C ASP A 152 -0.58 -12.02 -19.41
N LYS A 153 -1.91 -12.05 -19.30
CA LYS A 153 -2.75 -10.87 -19.55
C LYS A 153 -2.41 -9.72 -18.61
N LEU A 154 -2.18 -9.98 -17.32
CA LEU A 154 -1.85 -8.92 -16.36
C LEU A 154 -0.49 -8.26 -16.63
N ASP A 155 0.39 -8.94 -17.35
CA ASP A 155 1.70 -8.43 -17.75
C ASP A 155 1.69 -7.74 -19.13
N GLU A 156 0.56 -7.78 -19.86
CA GLU A 156 0.35 -7.01 -21.10
C GLU A 156 0.09 -5.52 -20.83
N ASN A 157 0.70 -4.65 -21.64
CA ASN A 157 0.64 -3.18 -21.49
C ASN A 157 -0.79 -2.60 -21.55
N TYR A 158 -1.69 -3.24 -22.31
CA TYR A 158 -3.08 -2.81 -22.52
C TYR A 158 -4.07 -3.88 -22.07
N CYS A 159 -3.98 -4.26 -20.80
CA CYS A 159 -4.92 -5.18 -20.19
C CYS A 159 -6.10 -4.45 -19.54
N ASP A 160 -7.31 -4.89 -19.89
CA ASP A 160 -8.54 -4.58 -19.14
C ASP A 160 -8.57 -5.36 -17.81
N LYS A 161 -8.14 -4.67 -16.75
CA LYS A 161 -8.06 -5.20 -15.39
C LYS A 161 -9.45 -5.47 -14.80
N ALA A 162 -10.49 -4.76 -15.25
CA ALA A 162 -11.85 -4.99 -14.80
C ALA A 162 -12.38 -6.31 -15.36
N GLU A 163 -12.09 -6.62 -16.63
CA GLU A 163 -12.46 -7.91 -17.21
C GLU A 163 -11.76 -9.08 -16.52
N ILE A 164 -10.46 -8.96 -16.21
CA ILE A 164 -9.74 -10.00 -15.44
C ILE A 164 -10.35 -10.17 -14.04
N PHE A 165 -10.67 -9.08 -13.37
CA PHE A 165 -11.31 -9.12 -12.06
C PHE A 165 -12.67 -9.84 -12.10
N ASN A 166 -13.48 -9.54 -13.13
CA ASN A 166 -14.76 -10.18 -13.36
C ASN A 166 -14.61 -11.68 -13.69
N GLN A 167 -13.60 -12.05 -14.49
CA GLN A 167 -13.29 -13.45 -14.79
C GLN A 167 -12.93 -14.22 -13.51
N LEU A 168 -11.99 -13.71 -12.71
CA LEU A 168 -11.62 -14.33 -11.44
C LEU A 168 -12.82 -14.45 -10.49
N SER A 169 -13.63 -13.40 -10.36
CA SER A 169 -14.79 -13.37 -9.46
C SER A 169 -15.83 -14.46 -9.74
N LYS A 170 -15.98 -14.91 -11.00
CA LYS A 170 -16.87 -16.02 -11.37
C LYS A 170 -16.43 -17.36 -10.75
N HIS A 171 -15.17 -17.49 -10.38
CA HIS A 171 -14.60 -18.72 -9.84
C HIS A 171 -14.36 -18.69 -8.32
N LYS A 172 -14.83 -17.66 -7.61
CA LYS A 172 -14.63 -17.50 -6.15
C LYS A 172 -15.01 -18.73 -5.34
N VAL A 173 -16.15 -19.36 -5.65
CA VAL A 173 -16.62 -20.56 -4.92
C VAL A 173 -15.69 -21.75 -5.18
N LEU A 174 -15.31 -21.96 -6.44
CA LEU A 174 -14.48 -23.07 -6.90
C LEU A 174 -13.06 -23.01 -6.30
N PHE A 175 -12.49 -21.81 -6.15
CA PHE A 175 -11.10 -21.61 -5.71
C PHE A 175 -10.99 -21.00 -4.30
N SER A 176 -12.05 -21.10 -3.50
CA SER A 176 -12.14 -20.50 -2.16
C SER A 176 -11.05 -20.95 -1.17
N ASN A 177 -10.45 -22.11 -1.41
CA ASN A 177 -9.34 -22.69 -0.62
C ASN A 177 -7.99 -22.71 -1.36
N ASP A 178 -7.88 -22.08 -2.53
CA ASP A 178 -6.62 -22.01 -3.28
C ASP A 178 -5.89 -20.68 -2.99
N PRO A 179 -4.72 -20.68 -2.32
CA PRO A 179 -3.96 -19.45 -2.08
C PRO A 179 -3.57 -18.73 -3.38
N ASN A 180 -3.37 -19.47 -4.47
CA ASN A 180 -2.97 -18.92 -5.77
C ASN A 180 -4.06 -18.11 -6.45
N TYR A 181 -5.31 -18.44 -6.17
CA TYR A 181 -6.46 -17.62 -6.56
C TYR A 181 -6.47 -16.30 -5.78
N TRP A 182 -6.31 -16.37 -4.45
CA TRP A 182 -6.49 -15.20 -3.59
C TRP A 182 -5.40 -14.14 -3.77
N TRP A 183 -4.13 -14.52 -3.95
CA TRP A 183 -3.11 -13.50 -4.23
C TRP A 183 -3.30 -12.88 -5.62
N ARG A 184 -3.85 -13.60 -6.61
CA ARG A 184 -4.21 -13.03 -7.92
C ARG A 184 -5.41 -12.10 -7.84
N MET A 185 -6.40 -12.41 -6.99
CA MET A 185 -7.47 -11.47 -6.65
C MET A 185 -6.88 -10.20 -6.02
N ALA A 186 -5.95 -10.33 -5.07
CA ALA A 186 -5.26 -9.19 -4.49
C ALA A 186 -4.52 -8.36 -5.56
N LYS A 187 -3.70 -9.01 -6.41
CA LYS A 187 -3.00 -8.40 -7.56
C LYS A 187 -3.96 -7.60 -8.44
N THR A 188 -5.03 -8.24 -8.87
CA THR A 188 -5.96 -7.66 -9.85
C THR A 188 -6.73 -6.47 -9.24
N SER A 189 -7.27 -6.60 -8.03
CA SER A 189 -7.93 -5.50 -7.32
C SER A 189 -7.00 -4.31 -7.11
N HIS A 190 -5.74 -4.57 -6.73
CA HIS A 190 -4.74 -3.52 -6.53
C HIS A 190 -4.41 -2.79 -7.83
N LEU A 191 -4.21 -3.53 -8.92
CA LEU A 191 -3.92 -2.95 -10.22
C LEU A 191 -5.12 -2.17 -10.76
N LEU A 192 -6.34 -2.67 -10.60
CA LEU A 192 -7.57 -1.96 -10.95
C LEU A 192 -7.72 -0.65 -10.15
N ALA A 193 -7.39 -0.68 -8.86
CA ALA A 193 -7.35 0.51 -8.02
C ALA A 193 -6.30 1.54 -8.47
N LYS A 194 -5.23 1.11 -9.17
CA LYS A 194 -4.17 1.99 -9.66
C LYS A 194 -4.44 2.56 -11.05
N SER A 195 -5.16 1.84 -11.91
CA SER A 195 -5.32 2.21 -13.32
C SER A 195 -6.48 3.16 -13.60
N ALA A 196 -7.47 3.27 -12.70
CA ALA A 196 -8.61 4.15 -12.95
C ALA A 196 -8.25 5.62 -12.67
N GLN A 197 -8.85 6.53 -13.45
CA GLN A 197 -8.82 7.96 -13.16
C GLN A 197 -9.94 8.27 -12.16
N TYR A 198 -9.56 8.88 -11.03
CA TYR A 198 -10.48 9.20 -9.94
C TYR A 198 -10.64 10.71 -9.85
N ASN A 199 -11.59 11.23 -10.63
CA ASN A 199 -11.85 12.66 -10.77
C ASN A 199 -13.05 13.12 -9.90
N SER A 200 -13.83 12.18 -9.36
CA SER A 200 -14.92 12.45 -8.42
C SER A 200 -14.71 11.79 -7.05
N GLU A 201 -15.44 12.27 -6.04
CA GLU A 201 -15.41 11.73 -4.68
C GLU A 201 -15.90 10.26 -4.63
N ASP A 202 -16.94 9.92 -5.38
CA ASP A 202 -17.44 8.54 -5.50
C ASP A 202 -16.38 7.61 -6.09
N GLN A 203 -15.67 8.08 -7.12
CA GLN A 203 -14.59 7.35 -7.76
C GLN A 203 -13.43 7.13 -6.77
N GLN A 204 -13.05 8.16 -6.00
CA GLN A 204 -12.04 8.03 -4.96
C GLN A 204 -12.45 7.05 -3.86
N THR A 205 -13.73 7.03 -3.48
CA THR A 205 -14.26 6.08 -2.51
C THR A 205 -14.19 4.64 -3.04
N ALA A 206 -14.57 4.42 -4.30
CA ALA A 206 -14.46 3.13 -4.96
C ALA A 206 -13.00 2.63 -5.02
N ARG A 207 -12.05 3.52 -5.34
CA ARG A 207 -10.61 3.22 -5.28
C ARG A 207 -10.19 2.70 -3.90
N ILE A 208 -10.56 3.43 -2.84
CA ILE A 208 -10.20 3.09 -1.46
C ILE A 208 -10.80 1.72 -1.08
N ASN A 209 -12.02 1.44 -1.50
CA ASN A 209 -12.66 0.13 -1.27
C ASN A 209 -11.90 -1.00 -1.99
N LEU A 210 -11.48 -0.80 -3.24
CA LEU A 210 -10.67 -1.78 -3.96
C LEU A 210 -9.32 -2.04 -3.27
N LEU A 211 -8.68 -1.01 -2.70
CA LEU A 211 -7.44 -1.18 -1.92
C LEU A 211 -7.68 -2.01 -0.65
N LYS A 212 -8.80 -1.76 0.05
CA LYS A 212 -9.21 -2.54 1.24
C LYS A 212 -9.52 -3.99 0.89
N GLU A 213 -10.26 -4.24 -0.18
CA GLU A 213 -10.57 -5.58 -0.66
C GLU A 213 -9.30 -6.33 -1.08
N SER A 214 -8.42 -5.65 -1.81
CA SER A 214 -7.13 -6.21 -2.21
C SER A 214 -6.30 -6.71 -1.02
N PHE A 215 -6.25 -5.92 0.06
CA PHE A 215 -5.59 -6.36 1.30
C PHE A 215 -6.29 -7.56 1.93
N LYS A 216 -7.63 -7.58 2.03
CA LYS A 216 -8.37 -8.74 2.54
C LYS A 216 -8.09 -10.02 1.76
N TYR A 217 -7.98 -9.92 0.42
CA TYR A 217 -7.60 -11.06 -0.42
C TYR A 217 -6.17 -11.52 -0.15
N ALA A 218 -5.24 -10.60 0.06
CA ALA A 218 -3.86 -10.94 0.42
C ALA A 218 -3.76 -11.59 1.80
N GLU A 219 -4.54 -11.11 2.79
CA GLU A 219 -4.63 -11.75 4.11
C GLU A 219 -5.17 -13.18 4.00
N ARG A 220 -6.22 -13.38 3.20
CA ARG A 220 -6.79 -14.72 2.96
C ARG A 220 -5.80 -15.65 2.27
N ALA A 221 -5.05 -15.15 1.28
CA ALA A 221 -4.02 -15.92 0.59
C ALA A 221 -2.92 -16.38 1.57
N LEU A 222 -2.48 -15.46 2.43
CA LEU A 222 -1.47 -15.74 3.44
C LEU A 222 -1.95 -16.75 4.49
N GLN A 223 -3.20 -16.63 4.97
CA GLN A 223 -3.79 -17.60 5.91
C GLN A 223 -3.85 -19.02 5.36
N LEU A 224 -3.99 -19.16 4.03
CA LEU A 224 -4.05 -20.46 3.36
C LEU A 224 -2.65 -21.05 3.13
N ASP A 225 -1.65 -20.21 2.88
CA ASP A 225 -0.27 -20.67 2.64
C ASP A 225 0.77 -19.58 2.97
N GLU A 226 1.36 -19.68 4.17
CA GLU A 226 2.47 -18.83 4.64
C GLU A 226 3.84 -19.23 4.05
N GLN A 227 3.93 -20.33 3.29
CA GLN A 227 5.17 -20.73 2.62
C GLN A 227 5.22 -20.22 1.17
N ASN A 228 4.15 -19.56 0.70
CA ASN A 228 4.07 -19.02 -0.64
C ASN A 228 4.60 -17.60 -0.72
N GLY A 229 5.68 -17.41 -1.49
CA GLY A 229 6.32 -16.12 -1.68
C GLY A 229 5.41 -15.06 -2.32
N ASP A 230 4.46 -15.44 -3.18
CA ASP A 230 3.52 -14.50 -3.80
C ASP A 230 2.44 -14.03 -2.81
N CYS A 231 2.02 -14.89 -1.87
CA CYS A 231 1.15 -14.49 -0.76
C CYS A 231 1.83 -13.40 0.09
N HIS A 232 3.10 -13.61 0.47
CA HIS A 232 3.88 -12.61 1.20
C HIS A 232 4.11 -11.32 0.41
N LYS A 233 4.45 -11.43 -0.88
CA LYS A 233 4.65 -10.29 -1.79
C LYS A 233 3.40 -9.43 -1.86
N TRP A 234 2.24 -10.03 -2.15
CA TRP A 234 0.99 -9.30 -2.30
C TRP A 234 0.45 -8.79 -0.98
N TYR A 235 0.72 -9.47 0.14
CA TYR A 235 0.48 -8.91 1.47
C TYR A 235 1.25 -7.60 1.67
N ALA A 236 2.56 -7.61 1.40
CA ALA A 236 3.41 -6.41 1.55
C ALA A 236 2.97 -5.27 0.61
N ILE A 237 2.66 -5.55 -0.65
CA ILE A 237 2.22 -4.52 -1.60
C ILE A 237 0.90 -3.87 -1.15
N THR A 238 -0.07 -4.68 -0.74
CA THR A 238 -1.42 -4.20 -0.43
C THR A 238 -1.47 -3.45 0.90
N ILE A 239 -0.77 -3.94 1.93
CA ILE A 239 -0.69 -3.22 3.22
C ILE A 239 0.04 -1.89 3.08
N GLY A 240 1.07 -1.82 2.22
CA GLY A 240 1.76 -0.57 1.91
C GLY A 240 0.84 0.44 1.20
N SER A 241 -0.10 -0.04 0.40
CA SER A 241 -1.05 0.79 -0.35
C SER A 241 -2.20 1.30 0.52
N LEU A 242 -2.58 0.56 1.57
CA LEU A 242 -3.52 1.03 2.59
C LEU A 242 -3.01 2.25 3.37
N ASN A 243 -1.71 2.54 3.35
CA ASN A 243 -1.16 3.73 3.99
C ASN A 243 -1.73 5.05 3.44
N GLU A 244 -2.40 5.04 2.28
CA GLU A 244 -3.15 6.19 1.77
C GLU A 244 -4.42 6.49 2.59
N CYS A 245 -4.97 5.49 3.28
CA CYS A 245 -6.32 5.51 3.85
C CYS A 245 -6.36 5.41 5.38
N VAL A 246 -5.22 5.18 6.03
CA VAL A 246 -5.14 4.92 7.48
C VAL A 246 -4.42 6.04 8.22
N SER A 247 -4.63 6.09 9.53
CA SER A 247 -3.99 7.06 10.42
C SER A 247 -2.47 6.89 10.44
N THR A 248 -1.74 7.95 10.80
CA THR A 248 -0.28 7.90 10.96
C THR A 248 0.17 6.75 11.85
N LYS A 249 -0.51 6.52 12.99
CA LYS A 249 -0.19 5.42 13.90
C LYS A 249 -0.27 4.06 13.20
N GLU A 250 -1.31 3.85 12.41
CA GLU A 250 -1.50 2.63 11.63
C GLU A 250 -0.45 2.51 10.53
N LYS A 251 -0.06 3.59 9.84
CA LYS A 251 1.02 3.55 8.84
C LYS A 251 2.32 3.02 9.42
N ILE A 252 2.68 3.46 10.63
CA ILE A 252 3.93 3.01 11.27
C ILE A 252 3.81 1.52 11.64
N ALA A 253 2.66 1.07 12.17
CA ALA A 253 2.42 -0.33 12.47
C ALA A 253 2.43 -1.21 11.20
N ASN A 254 1.82 -0.72 10.12
CA ASN A 254 1.85 -1.34 8.80
C ASN A 254 3.27 -1.44 8.25
N GLY A 255 4.14 -0.46 8.52
CA GLY A 255 5.55 -0.52 8.12
C GLY A 255 6.31 -1.72 8.69
N ALA A 256 6.04 -2.10 9.95
CA ALA A 256 6.66 -3.29 10.56
C ALA A 256 6.16 -4.59 9.90
N LYS A 257 4.85 -4.70 9.66
CA LYS A 257 4.25 -5.84 8.94
C LYS A 257 4.76 -5.92 7.51
N PHE A 258 4.80 -4.79 6.80
CA PHE A 258 5.35 -4.66 5.47
C PHE A 258 6.77 -5.23 5.40
N LYS A 259 7.68 -4.79 6.29
CA LYS A 259 9.07 -5.24 6.29
C LYS A 259 9.19 -6.74 6.55
N LYS A 260 8.43 -7.27 7.52
CA LYS A 260 8.39 -8.71 7.82
C LYS A 260 8.01 -9.52 6.58
N HIS A 261 6.90 -9.17 5.92
CA HIS A 261 6.42 -9.94 4.77
C HIS A 261 7.29 -9.74 3.54
N LEU A 262 7.88 -8.56 3.35
CA LEU A 262 8.86 -8.30 2.30
C LEU A 262 10.11 -9.19 2.46
N ASP A 263 10.65 -9.30 3.67
CA ASP A 263 11.86 -10.11 3.93
C ASP A 263 11.62 -11.60 3.66
N ILE A 264 10.44 -12.10 4.08
CA ILE A 264 10.04 -13.49 3.80
C ILE A 264 9.82 -13.69 2.30
N ALA A 265 9.15 -12.76 1.61
CA ALA A 265 8.98 -12.86 0.16
C ALA A 265 10.34 -12.87 -0.56
N MET A 266 11.30 -12.07 -0.12
CA MET A 266 12.64 -12.01 -0.72
C MET A 266 13.44 -13.30 -0.49
N SER A 267 13.28 -13.96 0.66
CA SER A 267 13.93 -15.26 0.91
C SER A 267 13.33 -16.38 0.06
N LEU A 268 12.04 -16.30 -0.26
CA LEU A 268 11.32 -17.28 -1.08
C LEU A 268 11.44 -17.01 -2.59
N LYS A 269 11.60 -15.73 -3.01
CA LYS A 269 11.60 -15.28 -4.41
C LYS A 269 12.76 -14.33 -4.70
N SER A 270 13.99 -14.83 -4.59
CA SER A 270 15.21 -14.04 -4.77
C SER A 270 15.44 -13.48 -6.19
N ASN A 271 14.63 -13.85 -7.18
CA ASN A 271 14.74 -13.32 -8.55
C ASN A 271 13.55 -12.42 -8.94
N ASP A 272 12.82 -11.89 -7.95
CA ASP A 272 11.69 -10.99 -8.20
C ASP A 272 12.10 -9.52 -8.13
N PRO A 273 12.14 -8.79 -9.26
CA PRO A 273 12.59 -7.40 -9.29
C PRO A 273 11.66 -6.48 -8.47
N THR A 274 10.38 -6.83 -8.34
CA THR A 274 9.42 -6.03 -7.56
C THR A 274 9.80 -6.02 -6.09
N LEU A 275 10.29 -7.14 -5.54
CA LEU A 275 10.67 -7.20 -4.12
C LEU A 275 11.89 -6.33 -3.83
N TYR A 276 12.90 -6.36 -4.69
CA TYR A 276 14.05 -5.46 -4.58
C TYR A 276 13.65 -3.98 -4.70
N HIS A 277 12.76 -3.66 -5.65
CA HIS A 277 12.22 -2.30 -5.75
C HIS A 277 11.48 -1.86 -4.49
N LEU A 278 10.65 -2.74 -3.90
CA LEU A 278 9.95 -2.47 -2.64
C LEU A 278 10.92 -2.27 -1.46
N ALA A 279 12.01 -3.04 -1.40
CA ALA A 279 13.05 -2.88 -0.39
C ALA A 279 13.76 -1.53 -0.51
N GLY A 280 14.15 -1.12 -1.72
CA GLY A 280 14.74 0.20 -1.95
C GLY A 280 13.79 1.33 -1.56
N ARG A 281 12.50 1.20 -1.91
CA ARG A 281 11.46 2.17 -1.52
C ARG A 281 11.28 2.26 -0.01
N PHE A 282 11.28 1.12 0.69
CA PHE A 282 11.23 1.08 2.14
C PHE A 282 12.42 1.83 2.77
N CYS A 283 13.63 1.61 2.26
CA CYS A 283 14.81 2.35 2.72
C CYS A 283 14.65 3.87 2.52
N VAL A 284 14.18 4.31 1.34
CA VAL A 284 13.92 5.74 1.05
C VAL A 284 12.88 6.32 2.00
N GLU A 285 11.79 5.59 2.26
CA GLU A 285 10.73 6.04 3.17
C GLU A 285 11.24 6.13 4.61
N VAL A 286 12.00 5.14 5.09
CA VAL A 286 12.60 5.17 6.43
C VAL A 286 13.63 6.31 6.58
N LEU A 287 14.42 6.60 5.54
CA LEU A 287 15.37 7.72 5.55
C LEU A 287 14.67 9.09 5.60
N ALA A 288 13.45 9.19 5.06
CA ALA A 288 12.66 10.42 5.10
C ALA A 288 12.01 10.68 6.47
N ILE A 289 11.94 9.68 7.36
CA ILE A 289 11.42 9.83 8.72
C ILE A 289 12.34 10.75 9.51
N SER A 290 11.80 11.87 9.99
CA SER A 290 12.52 12.83 10.82
C SER A 290 12.97 12.23 12.15
N TRP A 291 13.95 12.84 12.80
CA TRP A 291 14.44 12.38 14.10
C TRP A 291 13.34 12.31 15.18
N ILE A 292 12.38 13.26 15.15
CA ILE A 292 11.25 13.30 16.09
C ILE A 292 10.30 12.13 15.81
N GLU A 293 9.90 11.92 14.56
CA GLU A 293 9.03 10.82 14.15
C GLU A 293 9.68 9.46 14.46
N ARG A 294 10.99 9.33 14.24
CA ARG A 294 11.76 8.12 14.54
C ARG A 294 11.73 7.80 16.04
N LYS A 295 11.88 8.81 16.90
CA LYS A 295 11.79 8.60 18.36
C LYS A 295 10.40 8.15 18.80
N ILE A 296 9.35 8.74 18.22
CA ILE A 296 7.96 8.36 18.49
C ILE A 296 7.72 6.91 18.05
N ALA A 297 8.06 6.57 16.81
CA ALA A 297 7.94 5.22 16.28
C ALA A 297 8.69 4.19 17.16
N ASN A 298 9.92 4.50 17.55
CA ASN A 298 10.73 3.66 18.43
C ASN A 298 10.09 3.38 19.79
N SER A 299 9.33 4.35 20.32
CA SER A 299 8.66 4.22 21.61
C SER A 299 7.42 3.33 21.56
N PHE A 300 6.77 3.19 20.40
CA PHE A 300 5.51 2.46 20.26
C PHE A 300 5.67 1.08 19.61
N LEU A 301 6.66 0.92 18.72
CA LEU A 301 6.79 -0.27 17.86
C LEU A 301 8.16 -0.93 17.93
N GLY A 302 9.03 -0.48 18.83
CA GLY A 302 10.43 -0.91 18.89
C GLY A 302 11.29 -0.19 17.86
N THR A 303 12.59 -0.49 17.86
CA THR A 303 13.59 0.24 17.08
C THR A 303 13.36 0.08 15.58
N LEU A 304 13.05 1.20 14.90
CA LEU A 304 13.02 1.28 13.45
C LEU A 304 14.38 0.85 12.87
N PRO A 305 14.40 0.16 11.73
CA PRO A 305 15.64 -0.28 11.12
C PRO A 305 16.54 0.90 10.79
N ASN A 306 17.84 0.71 10.99
CA ASN A 306 18.86 1.59 10.46
C ASN A 306 19.09 1.19 9.01
N VAL A 307 18.82 2.11 8.09
CA VAL A 307 19.02 1.93 6.64
C VAL A 307 19.91 3.04 6.11
N SER A 308 20.51 2.83 4.95
CA SER A 308 21.35 3.83 4.29
C SER A 308 20.89 4.16 2.86
N GLN A 309 21.31 5.31 2.33
CA GLN A 309 21.06 5.66 0.94
C GLN A 309 21.73 4.67 -0.03
N GLN A 310 22.92 4.16 0.32
CA GLN A 310 23.61 3.16 -0.48
C GLN A 310 22.82 1.86 -0.54
N GLU A 311 22.31 1.39 0.59
CA GLU A 311 21.47 0.19 0.65
C GLU A 311 20.21 0.32 -0.24
N ALA A 312 19.56 1.49 -0.21
CA ALA A 312 18.44 1.77 -1.11
C ALA A 312 18.84 1.66 -2.58
N LEU A 313 19.98 2.25 -2.95
CA LEU A 313 20.51 2.21 -4.31
C LEU A 313 20.84 0.78 -4.75
N ASP A 314 21.47 -0.01 -3.90
CA ASP A 314 21.85 -1.39 -4.19
C ASP A 314 20.62 -2.25 -4.49
N TYR A 315 19.54 -2.09 -3.71
CA TYR A 315 18.27 -2.75 -3.98
C TYR A 315 17.67 -2.33 -5.33
N PHE A 316 17.65 -1.03 -5.65
CA PHE A 316 17.14 -0.59 -6.95
C PHE A 316 18.00 -1.08 -8.12
N LEU A 317 19.32 -1.14 -7.96
CA LEU A 317 20.23 -1.70 -8.96
C LEU A 317 20.02 -3.21 -9.14
N MET A 318 19.72 -3.95 -8.06
CA MET A 318 19.35 -5.37 -8.16
C MET A 318 18.01 -5.56 -8.89
N ALA A 319 17.01 -4.73 -8.62
CA ALA A 319 15.77 -4.73 -9.39
C ALA A 319 16.03 -4.45 -10.88
N HIS A 320 16.95 -3.53 -11.16
CA HIS A 320 17.31 -3.15 -12.53
C HIS A 320 18.10 -4.24 -13.27
N SER A 321 18.98 -4.97 -12.60
CA SER A 321 19.73 -6.07 -13.23
C SER A 321 18.80 -7.20 -13.70
N ILE A 322 17.70 -7.43 -12.98
CA ILE A 322 16.68 -8.42 -13.32
C ILE A 322 15.68 -7.86 -14.35
N ARG A 323 15.27 -6.59 -14.22
CA ARG A 323 14.33 -5.92 -15.13
C ARG A 323 14.85 -4.54 -15.56
N PRO A 324 15.72 -4.47 -16.59
CA PRO A 324 16.39 -3.23 -16.97
C PRO A 324 15.44 -2.14 -17.50
N ASN A 325 14.36 -2.52 -18.16
CA ASN A 325 13.47 -1.56 -18.85
C ASN A 325 12.30 -1.07 -17.98
N TRP A 326 12.42 -1.11 -16.65
CA TRP A 326 11.37 -0.66 -15.74
C TRP A 326 11.55 0.82 -15.35
N LYS A 327 10.84 1.71 -16.05
CA LYS A 327 10.94 3.17 -15.88
C LYS A 327 10.79 3.65 -14.44
N GLU A 328 9.81 3.11 -13.69
CA GLU A 328 9.60 3.50 -12.29
C GLU A 328 10.84 3.20 -11.45
N ASN A 329 11.43 2.03 -11.59
CA ASN A 329 12.63 1.67 -10.86
C ASN A 329 13.81 2.57 -11.22
N ILE A 330 14.00 2.88 -12.50
CA ILE A 330 15.08 3.79 -12.93
C ILE A 330 14.87 5.20 -12.36
N LEU A 331 13.63 5.70 -12.28
CA LEU A 331 13.34 6.98 -11.61
C LEU A 331 13.85 6.99 -10.15
N TYR A 332 13.66 5.90 -9.41
CA TYR A 332 14.17 5.77 -8.04
C TYR A 332 15.71 5.67 -7.97
N ILE A 333 16.35 5.02 -8.94
CA ILE A 333 17.83 5.02 -9.08
C ILE A 333 18.33 6.46 -9.25
N VAL A 334 17.77 7.19 -10.21
CA VAL A 334 18.17 8.59 -10.51
C VAL A 334 17.99 9.47 -9.28
N GLN A 335 16.84 9.42 -8.62
CA GLN A 335 16.57 10.23 -7.42
C GLN A 335 17.53 9.90 -6.27
N THR A 336 17.79 8.61 -6.04
CA THR A 336 18.72 8.16 -4.99
C THR A 336 20.14 8.64 -5.29
N MET A 337 20.62 8.48 -6.53
CA MET A 337 21.95 8.94 -6.93
C MET A 337 22.12 10.47 -6.83
N ILE A 338 21.09 11.25 -7.18
CA ILE A 338 21.08 12.71 -6.98
C ILE A 338 21.19 13.05 -5.49
N SER A 339 20.45 12.35 -4.63
CA SER A 339 20.52 12.55 -3.18
C SER A 339 21.91 12.28 -2.60
N MET A 340 22.64 11.34 -3.21
CA MET A 340 24.02 10.98 -2.90
C MET A 340 25.07 11.87 -3.59
N LYS A 341 24.64 12.90 -4.33
CA LYS A 341 25.49 13.80 -5.14
C LYS A 341 26.25 13.10 -6.28
N ASN A 342 25.87 11.89 -6.67
CA ASN A 342 26.42 11.17 -7.82
C ASN A 342 25.70 11.55 -9.12
N ARG A 343 25.89 12.80 -9.57
CA ARG A 343 25.14 13.37 -10.71
C ARG A 343 25.51 12.74 -12.06
N ASN A 344 26.76 12.33 -12.24
CA ASN A 344 27.24 11.77 -13.51
C ASN A 344 26.55 10.43 -13.82
N GLU A 345 26.49 9.51 -12.85
CA GLU A 345 25.77 8.25 -13.03
C GLU A 345 24.25 8.46 -13.09
N ALA A 346 23.71 9.37 -12.28
CA ALA A 346 22.30 9.73 -12.35
C ALA A 346 21.88 10.19 -13.76
N LYS A 347 22.76 10.92 -14.47
CA LYS A 347 22.51 11.39 -15.83
C LYS A 347 22.35 10.23 -16.81
N ARG A 348 23.21 9.22 -16.71
CA ARG A 348 23.18 8.03 -17.58
C ARG A 348 21.86 7.26 -17.44
N TYR A 349 21.43 7.02 -16.20
CA TYR A 349 20.15 6.36 -15.93
C TYR A 349 18.95 7.22 -16.33
N LEU A 350 19.02 8.55 -16.17
CA LEU A 350 17.97 9.45 -16.63
C LEU A 350 17.80 9.38 -18.16
N GLU A 351 18.90 9.45 -18.91
CA GLU A 351 18.90 9.31 -20.37
C GLU A 351 18.35 7.95 -20.82
N GLN A 352 18.74 6.86 -20.15
CA GLN A 352 18.18 5.54 -20.37
C GLN A 352 16.65 5.53 -20.17
N ALA A 353 16.17 6.02 -19.03
CA ALA A 353 14.74 6.02 -18.72
C ALA A 353 13.91 6.84 -19.72
N LEU A 354 14.43 7.99 -20.16
CA LEU A 354 13.76 8.86 -21.13
C LEU A 354 13.71 8.25 -22.53
N SER A 355 14.65 7.36 -22.87
CA SER A 355 14.71 6.68 -24.17
C SER A 355 13.75 5.49 -24.30
N LEU A 356 13.25 4.95 -23.18
CA LEU A 356 12.32 3.83 -23.18
C LEU A 356 10.94 4.26 -23.72
N PRO A 357 10.21 3.37 -24.42
CA PRO A 357 8.86 3.67 -24.91
C PRO A 357 7.91 3.95 -23.73
N ILE A 358 6.85 4.73 -23.97
CA ILE A 358 5.76 4.94 -23.01
C ILE A 358 4.63 4.00 -23.40
N THR A 359 4.29 3.06 -22.54
CA THR A 359 3.31 2.01 -22.84
C THR A 359 2.03 2.12 -22.03
N SER A 360 2.02 2.95 -20.99
CA SER A 360 0.84 3.16 -20.14
C SER A 360 0.71 4.61 -19.64
N ILE A 361 -0.46 4.94 -19.08
CA ILE A 361 -0.74 6.24 -18.45
C ILE A 361 0.19 6.45 -17.24
N GLU A 362 0.43 5.40 -16.46
CA GLU A 362 1.35 5.42 -15.31
C GLU A 362 2.79 5.69 -15.76
N GLU A 363 3.24 5.04 -16.84
CA GLU A 363 4.55 5.31 -17.42
C GLU A 363 4.66 6.73 -17.97
N ASN A 364 3.58 7.30 -18.52
CA ASN A 364 3.57 8.70 -18.94
C ASN A 364 3.74 9.63 -17.72
N ALA A 365 3.05 9.37 -16.60
CA ALA A 365 3.23 10.13 -15.38
C ALA A 365 4.68 10.05 -14.84
N ILE A 366 5.31 8.88 -14.95
CA ILE A 366 6.73 8.68 -14.62
C ILE A 366 7.64 9.47 -15.58
N GLN A 367 7.36 9.44 -16.90
CA GLN A 367 8.08 10.22 -17.91
C GLN A 367 8.06 11.71 -17.56
N GLN A 368 6.90 12.27 -17.21
CA GLN A 368 6.79 13.67 -16.82
C GLN A 368 7.63 13.99 -15.58
N ARG A 369 7.70 13.08 -14.61
CA ARG A 369 8.55 13.23 -13.42
C ARG A 369 10.04 13.20 -13.78
N LEU A 370 10.45 12.33 -14.70
CA LEU A 370 11.84 12.25 -15.19
C LEU A 370 12.25 13.55 -15.91
N LEU A 371 11.39 14.10 -16.77
CA LEU A 371 11.65 15.35 -17.50
C LEU A 371 11.82 16.58 -16.59
N GLN A 372 11.25 16.55 -15.37
CA GLN A 372 11.39 17.62 -14.39
C GLN A 372 12.70 17.56 -13.59
N ILE A 373 13.46 16.46 -13.70
CA ILE A 373 14.73 16.30 -12.98
C ILE A 373 15.78 17.21 -13.59
N LYS A 374 16.31 18.13 -12.79
CA LYS A 374 17.45 18.97 -13.13
C LYS A 374 18.73 18.32 -12.58
N ILE A 375 19.60 17.87 -13.47
CA ILE A 375 20.89 17.23 -13.14
C ILE A 375 22.05 18.20 -13.34
#